data_AF-A0A2J8AHA0-F1
#
_entry.id   AF-A0A2J8AHA0-F1
#
_cell.length_a   1.000
_cell.length_b   1.000
_cell.length_c   1.000
_cell.angle_alpha   90.00
_cell.angle_beta   90.00
_cell.angle_gamma   90.00
#
_symmetry.space_group_name_H-M   'P 1'
#
loop_
_entity.id
_entity.type
_entity.pdbx_description
1 polymer ?
#
loop_
_entity_poly.entity_id
_entity_poly.type
_entity_poly.pdbx_seq_one_letter_code
_entity_poly.pdbx_strand_id
1 'polypeptide(L)'
;MARSARAALPLALLALLLAAPLAPAQPADCPPAPEVSHVTLSAACASGPVARSAIGCSIYRLCADASVSPPLYSALCATWRVASSLCSDDAAVVAAVGICPGCGAPALLEERLAVFEALLPKLAINLEQMRPADWARVVADPDLAAKVVMIKVAFPGLNVEGLLVRHPRTLLWSRQQLQTNLEQGLFGAKASAVDRGMHGAEAVHPEAVSVQAAAQAAAAVQAIRFDRGVTAGAGTADGTNVIGTWLSVRPHALSGSAADAAAPPHTGAELASDSTFSPGSTVASGAALASAASLYHASVLVSGLQPGQTYFFRFQLAGPAAPGSHLESPVGSFTLPAAGTGPGC
;
A
#
# COMPACT_ATOMS: atom_id res chain seq x y z
N MET A 1 14.23 25.29 84.05
CA MET A 1 13.55 24.17 84.75
C MET A 1 12.34 23.74 83.93
N ALA A 2 11.91 22.49 84.09
CA ALA A 2 10.86 21.75 83.37
C ALA A 2 11.30 21.12 82.03
N ARG A 3 11.60 19.82 82.13
CA ARG A 3 11.85 18.84 81.07
C ARG A 3 10.54 18.50 80.37
N SER A 4 10.51 18.50 79.04
CA SER A 4 9.36 18.00 78.27
C SER A 4 9.61 16.56 77.82
N ALA A 5 8.66 15.69 78.13
CA ALA A 5 8.69 14.25 77.93
C ALA A 5 8.54 13.88 76.44
N ARG A 6 9.43 13.02 75.95
CA ARG A 6 9.30 12.35 74.65
C ARG A 6 8.37 11.16 74.82
N ALA A 7 7.19 11.21 74.19
CA ALA A 7 6.32 10.06 74.01
C ALA A 7 6.90 9.16 72.92
N ALA A 8 7.26 7.93 73.29
CA ALA A 8 7.64 6.87 72.38
C ALA A 8 6.37 6.30 71.73
N LEU A 9 6.21 6.47 70.41
CA LEU A 9 5.23 5.71 69.64
C LEU A 9 5.79 4.31 69.35
N PRO A 10 4.96 3.25 69.44
CA PRO A 10 5.43 1.88 69.26
C PRO A 10 5.65 1.58 67.77
N LEU A 11 6.86 1.14 67.45
CA LEU A 11 7.34 0.61 66.17
C LEU A 11 6.60 -0.67 65.68
N ALA A 12 5.51 -1.07 66.36
CA ALA A 12 4.80 -2.31 66.12
C ALA A 12 3.74 -2.22 65.00
N LEU A 13 3.31 -1.02 64.58
CA LEU A 13 2.30 -0.88 63.51
C LEU A 13 2.90 -0.83 62.09
N LEU A 14 4.20 -0.56 61.94
CA LEU A 14 4.85 -0.47 60.63
C LEU A 14 5.30 -1.85 60.09
N ALA A 15 5.36 -2.87 60.95
CA ALA A 15 5.74 -4.24 60.57
C ALA A 15 4.58 -5.08 60.04
N LEU A 16 3.31 -4.66 60.20
CA LEU A 16 2.14 -5.42 59.75
C LEU A 16 1.69 -5.11 58.30
N LEU A 17 2.33 -4.16 57.62
CA LEU A 17 1.97 -3.74 56.25
C LEU A 17 2.93 -4.25 55.16
N LEU A 18 3.93 -5.07 55.48
CA LEU A 18 5.00 -5.48 54.56
C LEU A 18 5.10 -7.00 54.28
N ALA A 19 4.08 -7.79 54.65
CA ALA A 19 4.09 -9.23 54.39
C ALA A 19 2.73 -9.74 53.89
N ALA A 20 2.31 -9.26 52.70
CA ALA A 20 1.34 -9.99 51.89
C ALA A 20 2.13 -10.73 50.80
N PRO A 21 2.15 -12.07 50.77
CA PRO A 21 2.71 -12.79 49.63
C PRO A 21 1.83 -12.51 48.41
N LEU A 22 2.39 -11.91 47.37
CA LEU A 22 1.80 -11.97 46.03
C LEU A 22 1.85 -13.43 45.59
N ALA A 23 0.72 -14.13 45.70
CA ALA A 23 0.52 -15.38 44.98
C ALA A 23 0.61 -15.08 43.48
N PRO A 24 1.31 -15.89 42.68
CA PRO A 24 1.23 -15.76 41.23
C PRO A 24 -0.24 -15.93 40.84
N ALA A 25 -0.80 -14.95 40.13
CA ALA A 25 -2.10 -15.10 39.51
C ALA A 25 -2.04 -16.34 38.62
N GLN A 26 -2.76 -17.39 39.00
CA GLN A 26 -2.95 -18.52 38.11
C GLN A 26 -3.62 -17.99 36.84
N PRO A 27 -3.18 -18.40 35.64
CA PRO A 27 -3.91 -18.10 34.43
C PRO A 27 -5.33 -18.63 34.64
N ALA A 28 -6.32 -17.74 34.61
CA ALA A 28 -7.70 -18.16 34.61
C ALA A 28 -7.86 -19.12 33.43
N ASP A 29 -8.21 -20.37 33.70
CA ASP A 29 -8.57 -21.34 32.68
C ASP A 29 -9.68 -20.71 31.84
N CYS A 30 -9.30 -20.21 30.66
CA CYS A 30 -10.27 -19.81 29.67
C CYS A 30 -11.05 -21.08 29.31
N PRO A 31 -12.40 -21.07 29.38
CA PRO A 31 -13.17 -22.20 28.91
C PRO A 31 -12.75 -22.47 27.46
N PRO A 32 -12.57 -23.74 27.05
CA PRO A 32 -12.24 -24.06 25.67
C PRO A 32 -13.26 -23.39 24.77
N ALA A 33 -12.78 -22.63 23.78
CA ALA A 33 -13.64 -22.00 22.79
C ALA A 33 -14.56 -23.09 22.21
N PRO A 34 -15.88 -22.85 22.10
CA PRO A 34 -16.80 -23.85 21.60
C PRO A 34 -16.34 -24.26 20.19
N GLU A 35 -16.17 -25.56 19.95
CA GLU A 35 -15.88 -26.06 18.62
C GLU A 35 -16.98 -25.61 17.66
N VAL A 36 -16.63 -24.73 16.72
CA VAL A 36 -17.58 -24.27 15.72
C VAL A 36 -17.77 -25.40 14.73
N SER A 37 -18.85 -26.15 14.90
CA SER A 37 -19.20 -27.26 14.01
C SER A 37 -19.43 -26.75 12.58
N HIS A 38 -19.15 -27.60 11.59
CA HIS A 38 -19.46 -27.36 10.18
C HIS A 38 -20.93 -26.93 9.98
N VAL A 39 -21.84 -27.47 10.79
CA VAL A 39 -23.28 -27.14 10.76
C VAL A 39 -23.50 -25.68 11.16
N THR A 40 -22.88 -25.23 12.26
CA THR A 40 -22.98 -23.85 12.76
C THR A 40 -22.46 -22.84 11.73
N LEU A 41 -21.34 -23.17 11.08
CA LEU A 41 -20.70 -22.31 10.08
C LEU A 41 -21.51 -22.25 8.77
N SER A 42 -22.06 -23.39 8.33
CA SER A 42 -22.96 -23.44 7.16
C SER A 42 -24.23 -22.61 7.36
N ALA A 43 -24.80 -22.64 8.57
CA ALA A 43 -25.99 -21.88 8.94
C ALA A 43 -25.71 -20.37 8.96
N ALA A 44 -24.56 -19.95 9.53
CA ALA A 44 -24.12 -18.55 9.54
C ALA A 44 -23.88 -18.00 8.12
N CYS A 45 -23.30 -18.80 7.23
CA CYS A 45 -23.11 -18.41 5.83
C CYS A 45 -24.41 -18.42 5.01
N ALA A 46 -25.46 -19.09 5.48
CA ALA A 46 -26.77 -19.10 4.83
C ALA A 46 -27.66 -17.92 5.23
N SER A 47 -27.43 -17.32 6.41
CA SER A 47 -28.25 -16.27 7.00
C SER A 47 -27.98 -14.88 6.40
N GLY A 48 -28.63 -14.60 5.27
CA GLY A 48 -28.73 -13.25 4.71
C GLY A 48 -27.63 -12.85 3.71
N PRO A 49 -27.87 -11.80 2.91
CA PRO A 49 -26.99 -11.40 1.82
C PRO A 49 -25.64 -10.84 2.31
N VAL A 50 -25.59 -10.25 3.51
CA VAL A 50 -24.36 -9.69 4.09
C VAL A 50 -23.41 -10.81 4.54
N ALA A 51 -23.92 -11.85 5.20
CA ALA A 51 -23.11 -12.99 5.64
C ALA A 51 -22.56 -13.81 4.45
N ARG A 52 -23.33 -13.92 3.36
CA ARG A 52 -22.87 -14.58 2.12
C ARG A 52 -21.68 -13.89 1.45
N SER A 53 -21.58 -12.58 1.62
CA SER A 53 -20.50 -11.76 1.05
C SER A 53 -19.26 -11.70 1.95
N ALA A 54 -19.32 -12.26 3.16
CA ALA A 54 -18.15 -12.36 4.01
C ALA A 54 -17.11 -13.30 3.38
N ILE A 55 -15.85 -12.88 3.39
CA ILE A 55 -14.73 -13.61 2.78
C ILE A 55 -14.62 -15.03 3.35
N GLY A 56 -14.90 -15.20 4.66
CA GLY A 56 -14.94 -16.52 5.30
C GLY A 56 -15.95 -17.49 4.67
N CYS A 57 -17.13 -16.99 4.26
CA CYS A 57 -18.17 -17.79 3.63
C CYS A 57 -17.92 -18.05 2.14
N SER A 58 -17.22 -17.13 1.47
CA SER A 58 -16.78 -17.31 0.08
C SER A 58 -15.67 -18.37 -0.02
N ILE A 59 -14.68 -18.31 0.87
CA ILE A 59 -13.59 -19.30 0.93
C ILE A 59 -14.12 -20.66 1.39
N TYR A 60 -15.02 -20.71 2.39
CA TYR A 60 -15.67 -21.96 2.80
C TYR A 60 -16.44 -22.62 1.64
N ARG A 61 -17.14 -21.85 0.81
CA ARG A 61 -17.82 -22.36 -0.39
C ARG A 61 -16.85 -22.91 -1.43
N LEU A 62 -15.74 -22.21 -1.67
CA LEU A 62 -14.67 -22.67 -2.56
C LEU A 62 -14.00 -23.96 -2.03
N CYS A 63 -13.84 -24.10 -0.73
CA CYS A 63 -13.34 -25.32 -0.09
C CYS A 63 -14.37 -26.47 -0.07
N ALA A 64 -15.67 -26.17 -0.12
CA ALA A 64 -16.73 -27.17 -0.21
C ALA A 64 -17.04 -27.59 -1.66
N ASP A 65 -16.46 -26.91 -2.65
CA ASP A 65 -16.64 -27.20 -4.06
C ASP A 65 -15.69 -28.33 -4.51
N ALA A 66 -16.27 -29.51 -4.73
CA ALA A 66 -15.54 -30.70 -5.16
C ALA A 66 -14.94 -30.58 -6.58
N SER A 67 -15.24 -29.52 -7.34
CA SER A 67 -14.69 -29.28 -8.67
C SER A 67 -13.29 -28.64 -8.66
N VAL A 68 -12.81 -28.16 -7.52
CA VAL A 68 -11.47 -27.54 -7.40
C VAL A 68 -10.39 -28.62 -7.27
N SER A 69 -9.56 -28.79 -8.29
CA SER A 69 -8.49 -29.80 -8.31
C SER A 69 -7.29 -29.44 -7.41
N PRO A 70 -6.61 -30.42 -6.79
CA PRO A 70 -5.30 -30.19 -6.14
C PRO A 70 -4.28 -29.64 -7.15
N PRO A 71 -3.37 -28.71 -6.80
CA PRO A 71 -2.91 -28.31 -5.44
C PRO A 71 -3.58 -27.04 -4.86
N LEU A 72 -4.47 -26.38 -5.60
CA LEU A 72 -5.16 -25.16 -5.17
C LEU A 72 -6.07 -25.42 -3.96
N TYR A 73 -6.75 -26.57 -3.94
CA TYR A 73 -7.62 -27.00 -2.84
C TYR A 73 -6.88 -27.08 -1.49
N SER A 74 -5.69 -27.68 -1.44
CA SER A 74 -4.91 -27.82 -0.21
C SER A 74 -4.35 -26.49 0.28
N ALA A 75 -3.93 -25.61 -0.63
CA ALA A 75 -3.42 -24.29 -0.29
C ALA A 75 -4.51 -23.36 0.23
N LEU A 76 -5.70 -23.39 -0.39
CA LEU A 76 -6.87 -22.61 0.05
C LEU A 76 -7.42 -23.13 1.39
N CYS A 77 -7.53 -24.44 1.58
CA CYS A 77 -7.96 -25.04 2.85
C CYS A 77 -6.96 -24.78 3.99
N ALA A 78 -5.65 -24.84 3.71
CA ALA A 78 -4.62 -24.54 4.71
C ALA A 78 -4.62 -23.05 5.07
N THR A 79 -4.72 -22.16 4.08
CA THR A 79 -4.83 -20.71 4.28
C THR A 79 -6.10 -20.36 5.03
N TRP A 80 -7.23 -21.01 4.72
CA TRP A 80 -8.49 -20.82 5.46
C TRP A 80 -8.40 -21.34 6.88
N ARG A 81 -7.81 -22.52 7.12
CA ARG A 81 -7.64 -23.08 8.47
C ARG A 81 -6.71 -22.20 9.32
N VAL A 82 -5.68 -21.63 8.71
CA VAL A 82 -4.80 -20.65 9.37
C VAL A 82 -5.57 -19.35 9.64
N ALA A 83 -6.29 -18.81 8.65
CA ALA A 83 -7.10 -17.61 8.82
C ALA A 83 -8.24 -17.77 9.84
N SER A 84 -8.91 -18.92 9.88
CA SER A 84 -9.97 -19.22 10.86
C SER A 84 -9.42 -19.51 12.25
N SER A 85 -8.22 -20.09 12.37
CA SER A 85 -7.51 -20.18 13.65
C SER A 85 -7.05 -18.82 14.18
N LEU A 86 -6.76 -17.88 13.28
CA LEU A 86 -6.45 -16.48 13.61
C LEU A 86 -7.72 -15.66 13.89
N CYS A 87 -8.88 -16.11 13.41
CA CYS A 87 -10.20 -15.51 13.61
C CYS A 87 -11.07 -16.33 14.58
N SER A 88 -10.49 -16.95 15.61
CA SER A 88 -11.25 -17.23 16.82
C SER A 88 -11.89 -15.90 17.27
N ASP A 89 -13.20 -15.88 17.48
CA ASP A 89 -14.09 -14.70 17.60
C ASP A 89 -13.80 -13.75 18.78
N ASP A 90 -12.61 -13.81 19.35
CA ASP A 90 -12.14 -12.85 20.33
C ASP A 90 -11.38 -11.73 19.63
N ALA A 91 -12.08 -10.64 19.34
CA ALA A 91 -11.48 -9.40 18.87
C ALA A 91 -10.36 -8.91 19.81
N ALA A 92 -10.34 -9.33 21.09
CA ALA A 92 -9.26 -9.05 22.02
C ALA A 92 -8.01 -9.90 21.75
N VAL A 93 -8.12 -11.11 21.20
CA VAL A 93 -6.97 -11.93 20.79
C VAL A 93 -6.34 -11.39 19.50
N VAL A 94 -7.15 -11.00 18.52
CA VAL A 94 -6.64 -10.32 17.31
C VAL A 94 -5.95 -8.99 17.68
N ALA A 95 -6.51 -8.26 18.66
CA ALA A 95 -5.88 -7.07 19.22
C ALA A 95 -4.61 -7.39 20.06
N ALA A 96 -4.58 -8.50 20.80
CA ALA A 96 -3.49 -8.87 21.71
C ALA A 96 -2.30 -9.55 21.00
N VAL A 97 -2.52 -10.27 19.89
CA VAL A 97 -1.44 -10.89 19.11
C VAL A 97 -0.68 -9.84 18.28
N GLY A 98 -1.19 -8.59 18.20
CA GLY A 98 -0.45 -7.46 17.64
C GLY A 98 -0.04 -7.67 16.18
N ILE A 99 -0.77 -8.52 15.45
CA ILE A 99 -0.59 -8.69 14.01
C ILE A 99 -1.31 -7.51 13.35
N CYS A 100 -0.68 -6.34 13.52
CA CYS A 100 -0.91 -5.11 12.77
C CYS A 100 -2.28 -4.43 13.04
N PRO A 101 -2.42 -3.67 14.14
CA PRO A 101 -3.50 -2.69 14.29
C PRO A 101 -3.28 -1.55 13.28
N GLY A 102 -3.71 -1.78 12.04
CA GLY A 102 -3.42 -0.90 10.90
C GLY A 102 -3.27 -1.62 9.55
N CYS A 103 -3.19 -2.95 9.54
CA CYS A 103 -3.36 -3.70 8.31
C CYS A 103 -4.84 -3.59 7.93
N GLY A 104 -5.14 -2.61 7.07
CA GLY A 104 -6.49 -2.31 6.58
C GLY A 104 -7.15 -3.51 5.90
N ALA A 105 -8.37 -3.27 5.41
CA ALA A 105 -9.18 -4.27 4.72
C ALA A 105 -8.35 -5.09 3.70
N PRO A 106 -8.68 -6.37 3.43
CA PRO A 106 -7.95 -7.27 2.54
C PRO A 106 -7.49 -6.66 1.20
N ALA A 107 -8.25 -5.71 0.66
CA ALA A 107 -7.88 -4.91 -0.52
C ALA A 107 -6.54 -4.16 -0.37
N LEU A 108 -6.22 -3.64 0.82
CA LEU A 108 -4.95 -2.97 1.09
C LEU A 108 -3.79 -3.96 1.03
N LEU A 109 -3.98 -5.20 1.51
CA LEU A 109 -2.92 -6.22 1.45
C LEU A 109 -2.66 -6.64 0.01
N GLU A 110 -3.72 -6.80 -0.80
CA GLU A 110 -3.60 -7.09 -2.24
C GLU A 110 -2.87 -5.95 -2.98
N GLU A 111 -3.20 -4.70 -2.68
CA GLU A 111 -2.51 -3.53 -3.21
C GLU A 111 -1.02 -3.54 -2.86
N ARG A 112 -0.69 -3.82 -1.59
CA ARG A 112 0.69 -3.90 -1.11
C ARG A 112 1.45 -5.07 -1.71
N LEU A 113 0.78 -6.19 -1.95
CA LEU A 113 1.36 -7.35 -2.62
C LEU A 113 1.71 -7.02 -4.08
N ALA A 114 0.84 -6.30 -4.79
CA ALA A 114 1.14 -5.85 -6.14
C ALA A 114 2.36 -4.91 -6.19
N VAL A 115 2.51 -4.01 -5.21
CA VAL A 115 3.71 -3.17 -5.08
C VAL A 115 4.95 -4.02 -4.80
N PHE A 116 4.85 -5.01 -3.92
CA PHE A 116 5.96 -5.92 -3.62
C PHE A 116 6.42 -6.71 -4.85
N GLU A 117 5.48 -7.30 -5.59
CA GLU A 117 5.77 -8.03 -6.83
C GLU A 117 6.37 -7.13 -7.90
N ALA A 118 5.92 -5.87 -8.00
CA ALA A 118 6.50 -4.89 -8.92
C ALA A 118 7.95 -4.52 -8.54
N LEU A 119 8.27 -4.44 -7.25
CA LEU A 119 9.62 -4.11 -6.76
C LEU A 119 10.60 -5.26 -6.94
N LEU A 120 10.14 -6.51 -6.81
CA LEU A 120 10.98 -7.72 -6.80
C LEU A 120 10.34 -8.83 -7.66
N PRO A 121 10.18 -8.63 -8.97
CA PRO A 121 9.38 -9.50 -9.84
C PRO A 121 9.91 -10.93 -9.94
N LYS A 122 11.20 -11.17 -9.66
CA LYS A 122 11.79 -12.52 -9.68
C LYS A 122 11.94 -13.14 -8.29
N LEU A 123 11.50 -12.46 -7.24
CA LEU A 123 11.58 -12.99 -5.89
C LEU A 123 10.45 -13.99 -5.66
N ALA A 124 10.77 -15.28 -5.71
CA ALA A 124 9.85 -16.32 -5.30
C ALA A 124 9.66 -16.28 -3.77
N ILE A 125 8.42 -16.05 -3.32
CA ILE A 125 8.05 -16.18 -1.89
C ILE A 125 8.25 -17.64 -1.50
N ASN A 126 9.30 -17.90 -0.71
CA ASN A 126 9.58 -19.23 -0.18
C ASN A 126 9.07 -19.34 1.27
N LEU A 127 7.99 -20.10 1.46
CA LEU A 127 7.37 -20.32 2.77
C LEU A 127 8.17 -21.26 3.69
N GLU A 128 9.15 -22.00 3.16
CA GLU A 128 10.03 -22.86 3.97
C GLU A 128 11.10 -22.04 4.71
N GLN A 129 11.55 -20.94 4.11
CA GLN A 129 12.61 -20.10 4.70
C GLN A 129 12.09 -19.07 5.71
N MET A 130 10.81 -18.70 5.58
CA MET A 130 10.18 -17.68 6.41
C MET A 130 8.69 -17.99 6.62
N ARG A 131 8.21 -17.80 7.85
CA ARG A 131 6.82 -18.13 8.23
C ARG A 131 5.84 -17.23 7.47
N PRO A 132 4.60 -17.68 7.18
CA PRO A 132 3.60 -16.85 6.52
C PRO A 132 3.35 -15.50 7.20
N ALA A 133 3.33 -15.46 8.54
CA ALA A 133 3.17 -14.23 9.30
C ALA A 133 4.33 -13.23 9.11
N ASP A 134 5.54 -13.73 8.91
CA ASP A 134 6.71 -12.89 8.65
C ASP A 134 6.67 -12.35 7.20
N TRP A 135 6.20 -13.14 6.23
CA TRP A 135 5.94 -12.63 4.87
C TRP A 135 4.85 -11.56 4.84
N ALA A 136 3.76 -11.76 5.59
CA ALA A 136 2.71 -10.75 5.73
C ALA A 136 3.26 -9.43 6.30
N ARG A 137 4.18 -9.50 7.29
CA ARG A 137 4.88 -8.32 7.81
C ARG A 137 5.73 -7.63 6.76
N VAL A 138 6.46 -8.39 5.93
CA VAL A 138 7.26 -7.83 4.83
C VAL A 138 6.37 -7.13 3.81
N VAL A 139 5.29 -7.75 3.37
CA VAL A 139 4.38 -7.17 2.36
C VAL A 139 3.67 -5.93 2.92
N ALA A 140 3.29 -5.94 4.19
CA ALA A 140 2.66 -4.81 4.86
C ALA A 140 3.65 -3.71 5.28
N ASP A 141 4.95 -3.89 5.09
CA ASP A 141 5.97 -2.94 5.52
C ASP A 141 5.98 -1.68 4.63
N PRO A 142 5.65 -0.50 5.17
CA PRO A 142 5.67 0.74 4.38
C PRO A 142 7.08 1.13 3.92
N ASP A 143 8.13 0.67 4.59
CA ASP A 143 9.53 0.99 4.29
C ASP A 143 10.21 -0.02 3.35
N LEU A 144 9.48 -1.02 2.86
CA LEU A 144 10.03 -2.10 2.04
C LEU A 144 10.81 -1.60 0.83
N ALA A 145 10.24 -0.66 0.08
CA ALA A 145 10.90 -0.03 -1.06
C ALA A 145 12.20 0.68 -0.65
N ALA A 146 12.17 1.43 0.46
CA ALA A 146 13.33 2.13 0.98
C ALA A 146 14.46 1.16 1.37
N LYS A 147 14.13 0.01 1.96
CA LYS A 147 15.12 -1.03 2.31
C LYS A 147 15.77 -1.63 1.07
N VAL A 148 14.99 -1.95 0.03
CA VAL A 148 15.52 -2.47 -1.24
C VAL A 148 16.46 -1.46 -1.90
N VAL A 149 16.07 -0.18 -1.92
CA VAL A 149 16.90 0.92 -2.42
C VAL A 149 18.20 1.04 -1.62
N MET A 150 18.14 0.98 -0.28
CA MET A 150 19.34 1.05 0.57
C MET A 150 20.33 -0.07 0.27
N ILE A 151 19.85 -1.31 0.09
CA ILE A 151 20.71 -2.45 -0.28
C ILE A 151 21.34 -2.20 -1.66
N LYS A 152 20.56 -1.72 -2.63
CA LYS A 152 21.04 -1.48 -3.99
C LYS A 152 22.05 -0.32 -4.07
N VAL A 153 21.84 0.75 -3.31
CA VAL A 153 22.77 1.89 -3.23
C VAL A 153 24.08 1.48 -2.57
N ALA A 154 24.02 0.70 -1.48
CA ALA A 154 25.21 0.20 -0.81
C ALA A 154 26.00 -0.80 -1.67
N PHE A 155 25.31 -1.59 -2.51
CA PHE A 155 25.93 -2.57 -3.40
C PHE A 155 25.34 -2.51 -4.81
N PRO A 156 25.79 -1.56 -5.67
CA PRO A 156 25.22 -1.36 -7.00
C PRO A 156 25.29 -2.60 -7.90
N GLY A 157 26.36 -3.40 -7.78
CA GLY A 157 26.54 -4.64 -8.53
C GLY A 157 25.75 -5.83 -7.99
N LEU A 158 25.13 -5.73 -6.81
CA LEU A 158 24.45 -6.85 -6.19
C LEU A 158 23.12 -7.16 -6.90
N ASN A 159 22.92 -8.45 -7.19
CA ASN A 159 21.60 -8.98 -7.51
C ASN A 159 20.77 -9.09 -6.22
N VAL A 160 19.99 -8.05 -5.93
CA VAL A 160 19.18 -7.94 -4.70
C VAL A 160 18.16 -9.08 -4.61
N GLU A 161 17.55 -9.48 -5.73
CA GLU A 161 16.61 -10.60 -5.75
C GLU A 161 17.31 -11.90 -5.33
N GLY A 162 18.47 -12.19 -5.93
CA GLY A 162 19.26 -13.38 -5.59
C GLY A 162 19.72 -13.42 -4.12
N LEU A 163 20.06 -12.26 -3.56
CA LEU A 163 20.36 -12.11 -2.13
C LEU A 163 19.13 -12.43 -1.27
N LEU A 164 17.99 -11.83 -1.60
CA LEU A 164 16.75 -11.94 -0.83
C LEU A 164 16.13 -13.34 -0.92
N VAL A 165 16.30 -14.07 -2.02
CA VAL A 165 15.92 -15.49 -2.13
C VAL A 165 16.70 -16.36 -1.13
N ARG A 166 17.96 -16.02 -0.84
CA ARG A 166 18.81 -16.77 0.11
C ARG A 166 18.65 -16.28 1.54
N HIS A 167 18.30 -15.01 1.71
CA HIS A 167 18.22 -14.34 3.00
C HIS A 167 16.94 -13.49 3.12
N PRO A 168 15.74 -14.08 3.08
CA PRO A 168 14.48 -13.31 3.06
C PRO A 168 14.26 -12.53 4.36
N ARG A 169 14.78 -13.03 5.49
CA ARG A 169 14.71 -12.37 6.81
C ARG A 169 15.39 -11.01 6.87
N THR A 170 16.21 -10.68 5.88
CA THR A 170 16.83 -9.36 5.74
C THR A 170 15.78 -8.25 5.62
N LEU A 171 14.62 -8.55 5.02
CA LEU A 171 13.52 -7.60 4.85
C LEU A 171 12.77 -7.32 6.17
N LEU A 172 12.89 -8.22 7.16
CA LEU A 172 12.29 -8.04 8.48
C LEU A 172 13.07 -7.07 9.36
N TRP A 173 14.31 -6.73 9.02
CA TRP A 173 15.11 -5.79 9.80
C TRP A 173 14.52 -4.38 9.73
N SER A 174 14.56 -3.66 10.85
CA SER A 174 14.20 -2.24 10.81
C SER A 174 15.15 -1.49 9.86
N ARG A 175 14.70 -0.36 9.33
CA ARG A 175 15.53 0.48 8.45
C ARG A 175 16.87 0.84 9.10
N GLN A 176 16.86 1.19 10.39
CA GLN A 176 18.05 1.53 11.15
C GLN A 176 19.00 0.32 11.31
N GLN A 177 18.45 -0.85 11.63
CA GLN A 177 19.26 -2.07 11.75
C GLN A 177 19.89 -2.46 10.41
N LEU A 178 19.13 -2.32 9.32
CA LEU A 178 19.64 -2.55 7.97
C LEU A 178 20.80 -1.59 7.67
N GLN A 179 20.64 -0.29 7.95
CA GLN A 179 21.70 0.70 7.77
C GLN A 179 22.97 0.34 8.56
N THR A 180 22.85 0.02 9.85
CA THR A 180 23.99 -0.38 10.69
C THR A 180 24.68 -1.62 10.13
N ASN A 181 23.92 -2.61 9.65
CA ASN A 181 24.49 -3.82 9.06
C ASN A 181 25.22 -3.55 7.72
N LEU A 182 24.73 -2.57 6.94
CA LEU A 182 25.39 -2.12 5.71
C LEU A 182 26.70 -1.40 6.03
N GLU A 183 26.69 -0.46 6.98
CA GLU A 183 27.86 0.32 7.42
C GLU A 183 28.95 -0.57 8.03
N GLN A 184 28.55 -1.61 8.79
CA GLN A 184 29.48 -2.58 9.38
C GLN A 184 30.02 -3.60 8.36
N GLY A 185 29.60 -3.56 7.10
CA GLY A 185 30.05 -4.49 6.07
C GLY A 185 29.63 -5.94 6.30
N LEU A 186 28.70 -6.21 7.23
CA LEU A 186 28.16 -7.55 7.51
C LEU A 186 27.51 -8.18 6.27
N PHE A 187 27.04 -7.34 5.34
CA PHE A 187 26.58 -7.78 4.02
C PHE A 187 27.70 -8.11 3.05
N GLY A 188 28.81 -7.38 3.06
CA GLY A 188 29.89 -7.56 2.09
C GLY A 188 30.45 -8.98 2.11
N ALA A 189 30.61 -9.55 3.31
CA ALA A 189 31.07 -10.93 3.47
C ALA A 189 30.08 -11.97 2.90
N LYS A 190 28.77 -11.75 3.07
CA LYS A 190 27.71 -12.64 2.55
C LYS A 190 27.48 -12.44 1.05
N ALA A 191 27.46 -11.20 0.58
CA ALA A 191 27.27 -10.83 -0.82
C ALA A 191 28.43 -11.31 -1.71
N SER A 192 29.67 -11.19 -1.23
CA SER A 192 30.86 -11.66 -1.95
C SER A 192 30.93 -13.19 -2.09
N ALA A 193 30.21 -13.94 -1.24
CA ALA A 193 30.04 -15.39 -1.40
C ALA A 193 28.97 -15.73 -2.46
N VAL A 194 28.00 -14.85 -2.69
CA VAL A 194 26.97 -15.03 -3.72
C VAL A 194 27.53 -14.78 -5.12
N ASP A 195 28.31 -13.70 -5.27
CA ASP A 195 28.82 -13.22 -6.56
C ASP A 195 29.89 -14.15 -7.17
N ARG A 196 30.74 -14.76 -6.33
CA ARG A 196 31.73 -15.77 -6.78
C ARG A 196 31.11 -17.04 -7.38
N GLY A 197 29.80 -17.25 -7.24
CA GLY A 197 29.09 -18.37 -7.87
C GLY A 197 28.48 -18.06 -9.24
N MET A 198 28.52 -16.82 -9.74
CA MET A 198 27.75 -16.40 -10.94
C MET A 198 28.57 -15.77 -12.08
N HIS A 199 29.88 -15.59 -11.94
CA HIS A 199 30.72 -14.98 -13.00
C HIS A 199 31.01 -15.94 -14.15
N GLY A 200 30.05 -15.99 -15.08
CA GLY A 200 30.18 -16.52 -16.43
C GLY A 200 29.19 -15.83 -17.36
N ALA A 201 29.31 -14.51 -17.56
CA ALA A 201 28.51 -13.78 -18.54
C ALA A 201 29.25 -12.53 -19.07
N GLU A 202 29.10 -12.33 -20.38
CA GLU A 202 29.84 -11.48 -21.32
C GLU A 202 29.54 -9.97 -21.20
N ALA A 203 30.49 -9.10 -21.56
CA ALA A 203 30.41 -7.64 -21.43
C ALA A 203 29.56 -6.99 -22.55
N VAL A 204 28.70 -6.03 -22.18
CA VAL A 204 27.80 -5.29 -23.10
C VAL A 204 28.28 -3.85 -23.32
N HIS A 205 28.23 -3.37 -24.57
CA HIS A 205 28.67 -2.03 -25.02
C HIS A 205 27.70 -0.88 -24.67
N PRO A 206 28.18 0.36 -24.40
CA PRO A 206 27.40 1.45 -23.84
C PRO A 206 26.57 2.32 -24.83
N GLU A 207 26.79 2.27 -26.15
CA GLU A 207 26.15 3.20 -27.09
C GLU A 207 24.74 2.78 -27.55
N ALA A 208 24.42 1.48 -27.50
CA ALA A 208 23.09 0.96 -27.86
C ALA A 208 22.01 1.27 -26.80
N VAL A 209 22.40 1.71 -25.59
CA VAL A 209 21.50 1.88 -24.45
C VAL A 209 20.61 3.13 -24.59
N SER A 210 21.08 4.18 -25.28
CA SER A 210 20.38 5.48 -25.35
C SER A 210 19.14 5.47 -26.26
N VAL A 211 19.23 4.82 -27.43
CA VAL A 211 18.11 4.71 -28.39
C VAL A 211 17.01 3.80 -27.83
N GLN A 212 17.41 2.73 -27.13
CA GLN A 212 16.48 1.79 -26.52
C GLN A 212 15.74 2.40 -25.32
N ALA A 213 16.41 3.21 -24.50
CA ALA A 213 15.78 3.95 -23.40
C ALA A 213 14.74 4.97 -23.91
N ALA A 214 15.05 5.71 -24.98
CA ALA A 214 14.09 6.66 -25.58
C ALA A 214 12.87 5.95 -26.17
N ALA A 215 13.07 4.82 -26.85
CA ALA A 215 11.98 4.00 -27.39
C ALA A 215 11.11 3.40 -26.27
N GLN A 216 11.72 2.98 -25.15
CA GLN A 216 11.00 2.49 -23.97
C GLN A 216 10.19 3.60 -23.28
N ALA A 217 10.74 4.81 -23.13
CA ALA A 217 10.01 5.95 -22.59
C ALA A 217 8.81 6.34 -23.47
N ALA A 218 8.97 6.31 -24.80
CA ALA A 218 7.87 6.56 -25.73
C ALA A 218 6.78 5.47 -25.63
N ALA A 219 7.17 4.20 -25.52
CA ALA A 219 6.24 3.09 -25.32
C ALA A 219 5.53 3.17 -23.96
N ALA A 220 6.22 3.63 -22.91
CA ALA A 220 5.67 3.84 -21.58
C ALA A 220 4.54 4.87 -21.58
N VAL A 221 4.74 6.02 -22.23
CA VAL A 221 3.71 7.05 -22.32
C VAL A 221 2.56 6.61 -23.25
N GLN A 222 2.83 5.85 -24.31
CA GLN A 222 1.78 5.23 -25.12
C GLN A 222 0.90 4.24 -24.33
N ALA A 223 1.37 3.73 -23.20
CA ALA A 223 0.61 2.87 -22.30
C ALA A 223 -0.25 3.65 -21.29
N ILE A 224 -0.11 4.98 -21.19
CA ILE A 224 -0.91 5.82 -20.32
C ILE A 224 -2.31 6.00 -20.92
N ARG A 225 -3.34 5.85 -20.08
CA ARG A 225 -4.75 6.01 -20.45
C ARG A 225 -5.50 6.78 -19.35
N PHE A 226 -6.48 7.58 -19.77
CA PHE A 226 -7.50 8.18 -18.90
C PHE A 226 -8.67 7.20 -18.71
N ASP A 227 -8.42 6.06 -18.09
CA ASP A 227 -9.38 4.95 -18.00
C ASP A 227 -10.43 5.12 -16.90
N ARG A 228 -10.11 5.85 -15.82
CA ARG A 228 -11.07 6.16 -14.74
C ARG A 228 -11.83 7.47 -14.97
N GLY A 229 -11.70 8.05 -16.15
CA GLY A 229 -12.34 9.31 -16.51
C GLY A 229 -11.84 10.51 -15.70
N VAL A 230 -12.68 11.54 -15.63
CA VAL A 230 -12.39 12.81 -14.99
C VAL A 230 -13.44 13.10 -13.92
N THR A 231 -13.05 13.83 -12.87
CA THR A 231 -13.95 14.22 -11.77
C THR A 231 -13.86 15.71 -11.49
N ALA A 232 -14.93 16.24 -10.92
CA ALA A 232 -14.98 17.58 -10.35
C ALA A 232 -15.48 17.48 -8.91
N GLY A 233 -14.89 18.26 -8.03
CA GLY A 233 -15.36 18.45 -6.67
C GLY A 233 -16.65 19.29 -6.63
N ALA A 234 -17.17 19.45 -5.41
CA ALA A 234 -18.21 20.43 -5.16
C ALA A 234 -17.60 21.83 -5.30
N GLY A 235 -18.11 22.61 -6.25
CA GLY A 235 -17.73 24.00 -6.38
C GLY A 235 -18.17 24.82 -5.16
N THR A 236 -17.36 25.80 -4.77
CA THR A 236 -17.68 26.74 -3.70
C THR A 236 -18.42 27.96 -4.25
N ALA A 237 -19.13 28.67 -3.38
CA ALA A 237 -19.79 29.94 -3.73
C ALA A 237 -18.80 31.02 -4.19
N ASP A 238 -17.53 30.91 -3.75
CA ASP A 238 -16.44 31.82 -4.12
C ASP A 238 -15.86 31.53 -5.52
N GLY A 239 -16.52 30.67 -6.30
CA GLY A 239 -16.09 30.35 -7.65
C GLY A 239 -14.84 29.49 -7.71
N THR A 240 -14.59 28.67 -6.67
CA THR A 240 -13.47 27.74 -6.64
C THR A 240 -13.95 26.30 -6.81
N ASN A 241 -13.25 25.49 -7.58
CA ASN A 241 -13.50 24.06 -7.70
C ASN A 241 -12.17 23.30 -7.87
N VAL A 242 -12.16 22.02 -7.48
CA VAL A 242 -11.05 21.10 -7.75
C VAL A 242 -11.50 20.14 -8.84
N ILE A 243 -10.78 20.12 -9.95
CA ILE A 243 -10.96 19.09 -10.98
C ILE A 243 -9.84 18.06 -10.87
N GLY A 244 -10.16 16.80 -11.15
CA GLY A 244 -9.26 15.68 -10.99
C GLY A 244 -9.35 14.69 -12.14
N THR A 245 -8.28 13.93 -12.34
CA THR A 245 -8.24 12.77 -13.23
C THR A 245 -7.29 11.73 -12.66
N TRP A 246 -7.54 10.46 -12.97
CA TRP A 246 -6.57 9.38 -12.71
C TRP A 246 -5.98 8.92 -14.03
N LEU A 247 -4.67 8.67 -14.02
CA LEU A 247 -3.97 8.04 -15.12
C LEU A 247 -3.74 6.57 -14.77
N SER A 248 -4.20 5.65 -15.61
CA SER A 248 -3.71 4.27 -15.54
C SER A 248 -2.42 4.16 -16.33
N VAL A 249 -1.37 3.79 -15.63
CA VAL A 249 -0.09 3.42 -16.22
C VAL A 249 -0.01 1.90 -16.18
N ARG A 250 0.10 1.25 -17.34
CA ARG A 250 0.31 -0.21 -17.35
C ARG A 250 1.64 -0.52 -16.65
N PRO A 251 1.67 -1.33 -15.58
CA PRO A 251 2.87 -1.55 -14.77
C PRO A 251 4.06 -2.06 -15.59
N HIS A 252 3.81 -2.90 -16.60
CA HIS A 252 4.85 -3.46 -17.46
C HIS A 252 5.51 -2.45 -18.40
N ALA A 253 4.92 -1.26 -18.60
CA ALA A 253 5.49 -0.26 -19.47
C ALA A 253 6.58 0.59 -18.76
N LEU A 254 6.67 0.49 -17.42
CA LEU A 254 7.64 1.20 -16.59
C LEU A 254 8.80 0.31 -16.12
N SER A 255 8.94 -0.93 -16.61
CA SER A 255 9.93 -1.90 -16.13
C SER A 255 11.39 -1.62 -16.53
N GLY A 256 11.70 -0.40 -16.99
CA GLY A 256 13.07 0.11 -16.95
C GLY A 256 13.50 0.26 -15.48
N SER A 257 14.79 0.15 -15.20
CA SER A 257 15.37 0.34 -13.87
C SER A 257 14.67 1.46 -13.08
N ALA A 258 14.36 1.25 -11.80
CA ALA A 258 13.72 2.27 -10.95
C ALA A 258 14.53 3.60 -10.85
N ALA A 259 15.82 3.59 -11.24
CA ALA A 259 16.64 4.79 -11.38
C ALA A 259 16.30 5.63 -12.63
N ASP A 260 15.60 5.05 -13.60
CA ASP A 260 15.13 5.69 -14.84
C ASP A 260 13.63 5.97 -14.79
N ALA A 261 13.03 6.05 -13.58
CA ALA A 261 11.63 6.40 -13.41
C ALA A 261 11.37 7.72 -14.16
N ALA A 262 10.72 7.60 -15.33
CA ALA A 262 10.42 8.72 -16.18
C ALA A 262 9.78 9.82 -15.33
N ALA A 263 10.24 11.06 -15.51
CA ALA A 263 9.71 12.20 -14.80
C ALA A 263 8.16 12.13 -14.78
N PRO A 264 7.52 12.38 -13.63
CA PRO A 264 6.07 12.24 -13.52
C PRO A 264 5.40 13.01 -14.65
N PRO A 265 4.47 12.39 -15.38
CA PRO A 265 3.96 13.01 -16.58
C PRO A 265 3.23 14.31 -16.23
N HIS A 266 3.66 15.40 -16.87
CA HIS A 266 2.99 16.68 -16.75
C HIS A 266 1.62 16.60 -17.41
N THR A 267 0.58 16.84 -16.61
CA THR A 267 -0.79 16.85 -17.09
C THR A 267 -1.29 18.29 -17.09
N GLY A 268 -1.52 18.84 -18.28
CA GLY A 268 -2.22 20.11 -18.44
C GLY A 268 -3.71 19.92 -18.20
N ALA A 269 -4.39 20.94 -17.69
CA ALA A 269 -5.83 20.98 -17.56
C ALA A 269 -6.36 22.27 -18.21
N GLU A 270 -7.45 22.15 -18.96
CA GLU A 270 -8.16 23.28 -19.54
C GLU A 270 -9.60 23.28 -19.03
N LEU A 271 -10.10 24.49 -18.77
CA LEU A 271 -11.48 24.75 -18.40
C LEU A 271 -12.07 25.73 -19.42
N ALA A 272 -13.23 25.40 -19.98
CA ALA A 272 -13.91 26.19 -21.01
C ALA A 272 -15.39 26.43 -20.67
N SER A 273 -15.96 27.48 -21.26
CA SER A 273 -17.38 27.82 -21.16
C SER A 273 -18.29 27.01 -22.09
N ASP A 274 -17.71 26.26 -23.04
CA ASP A 274 -18.43 25.34 -23.92
C ASP A 274 -17.73 23.98 -24.01
N SER A 275 -18.48 22.94 -24.40
CA SER A 275 -18.01 21.55 -24.44
C SER A 275 -17.09 21.24 -25.63
N THR A 276 -17.02 22.13 -26.61
CA THR A 276 -16.20 21.98 -27.82
C THR A 276 -14.84 22.64 -27.70
N PHE A 277 -14.59 23.38 -26.60
CA PHE A 277 -13.37 24.17 -26.39
C PHE A 277 -13.10 25.10 -27.57
N SER A 278 -14.15 25.79 -28.05
CA SER A 278 -14.03 26.71 -29.19
C SER A 278 -13.00 27.82 -28.90
N PRO A 279 -12.30 28.37 -29.93
CA PRO A 279 -11.32 29.43 -29.71
C PRO A 279 -11.90 30.60 -28.90
N GLY A 280 -11.26 30.94 -27.77
CA GLY A 280 -11.71 31.99 -26.86
C GLY A 280 -12.69 31.56 -25.75
N SER A 281 -13.12 30.29 -25.72
CA SER A 281 -13.97 29.74 -24.67
C SER A 281 -13.21 29.31 -23.42
N THR A 282 -11.89 29.11 -23.52
CA THR A 282 -11.04 28.72 -22.40
C THR A 282 -11.01 29.82 -21.35
N VAL A 283 -11.58 29.54 -20.18
CA VAL A 283 -11.67 30.47 -19.06
C VAL A 283 -10.50 30.32 -18.08
N ALA A 284 -9.90 29.13 -18.00
CA ALA A 284 -8.75 28.86 -17.15
C ALA A 284 -7.91 27.70 -17.70
N SER A 285 -6.63 27.69 -17.36
CA SER A 285 -5.74 26.55 -17.60
C SER A 285 -4.81 26.36 -16.41
N GLY A 286 -4.33 25.13 -16.23
CA GLY A 286 -3.40 24.77 -15.15
C GLY A 286 -2.59 23.54 -15.51
N ALA A 287 -1.65 23.19 -14.65
CA ALA A 287 -0.86 21.97 -14.77
C ALA A 287 -0.74 21.28 -13.43
N ALA A 288 -0.76 19.94 -13.45
CA ALA A 288 -0.55 19.10 -12.29
C ALA A 288 0.41 17.94 -12.62
N LEU A 289 1.11 17.46 -11.60
CA LEU A 289 1.95 16.28 -11.69
C LEU A 289 1.17 15.06 -11.20
N ALA A 290 1.01 14.06 -12.08
CA ALA A 290 0.54 12.74 -11.67
C ALA A 290 1.76 11.93 -11.22
N SER A 291 1.80 11.53 -9.95
CA SER A 291 2.95 10.82 -9.37
C SER A 291 2.54 9.47 -8.82
N ALA A 292 3.50 8.53 -8.70
CA ALA A 292 3.24 7.26 -8.03
C ALA A 292 2.73 7.44 -6.58
N ALA A 293 3.22 8.47 -5.88
CA ALA A 293 2.78 8.79 -4.52
C ALA A 293 1.30 9.22 -4.44
N SER A 294 0.77 9.81 -5.51
CA SER A 294 -0.65 10.15 -5.64
C SER A 294 -1.46 9.09 -6.39
N LEU A 295 -0.92 7.87 -6.54
CA LEU A 295 -1.52 6.81 -7.38
C LEU A 295 -1.85 7.30 -8.80
N TYR A 296 -0.98 8.16 -9.33
CA TYR A 296 -1.13 8.84 -10.61
C TYR A 296 -2.43 9.64 -10.77
N HIS A 297 -2.96 10.12 -9.65
CA HIS A 297 -3.99 11.16 -9.63
C HIS A 297 -3.36 12.54 -9.86
N ALA A 298 -3.97 13.32 -10.76
CA ALA A 298 -3.66 14.72 -11.00
C ALA A 298 -4.88 15.57 -10.66
N SER A 299 -4.68 16.62 -9.88
CA SER A 299 -5.74 17.56 -9.48
C SER A 299 -5.32 19.00 -9.70
N VAL A 300 -6.22 19.81 -10.22
CA VAL A 300 -6.02 21.25 -10.44
C VAL A 300 -7.10 22.02 -9.69
N LEU A 301 -6.65 22.98 -8.88
CA LEU A 301 -7.52 23.98 -8.27
C LEU A 301 -7.78 25.09 -9.29
N VAL A 302 -9.05 25.37 -9.58
CA VAL A 302 -9.49 26.48 -10.43
C VAL A 302 -10.28 27.47 -9.59
N SER A 303 -10.06 28.76 -9.78
CA SER A 303 -10.66 29.84 -9.01
C SER A 303 -11.12 30.98 -9.92
N GLY A 304 -11.96 31.88 -9.40
CA GLY A 304 -12.44 33.06 -10.13
C GLY A 304 -13.55 32.76 -11.12
N LEU A 305 -14.25 31.64 -10.94
CA LEU A 305 -15.34 31.21 -11.82
C LEU A 305 -16.66 31.90 -11.42
N GLN A 306 -17.48 32.24 -12.41
CA GLN A 306 -18.80 32.84 -12.18
C GLN A 306 -19.79 31.83 -11.58
N PRO A 307 -20.45 32.15 -10.45
CA PRO A 307 -21.51 31.33 -9.85
C PRO A 307 -22.68 31.09 -10.82
N GLY A 308 -23.35 29.93 -10.70
CA GLY A 308 -24.51 29.57 -11.54
C GLY A 308 -24.16 29.20 -12.99
N GLN A 309 -22.89 29.22 -13.37
CA GLN A 309 -22.44 28.86 -14.72
C GLN A 309 -21.98 27.40 -14.79
N THR A 310 -22.22 26.77 -15.95
CA THR A 310 -21.68 25.45 -16.27
C THR A 310 -20.37 25.60 -17.02
N TYR A 311 -19.38 24.81 -16.61
CA TYR A 311 -18.06 24.74 -17.23
C TYR A 311 -17.75 23.32 -17.68
N PHE A 312 -16.90 23.22 -18.70
CA PHE A 312 -16.41 21.98 -19.26
C PHE A 312 -14.89 21.90 -19.08
N PHE A 313 -14.36 20.72 -18.76
CA PHE A 313 -12.94 20.56 -18.51
C PHE A 313 -12.38 19.29 -19.14
N ARG A 314 -11.10 19.34 -19.51
CA ARG A 314 -10.32 18.21 -20.01
C ARG A 314 -8.89 18.29 -19.52
N PHE A 315 -8.25 17.13 -19.45
CA PHE A 315 -6.83 17.00 -19.16
C PHE A 315 -6.07 16.61 -20.43
N GLN A 316 -4.86 17.12 -20.57
CA GLN A 316 -3.96 16.85 -21.67
C GLN A 316 -2.64 16.31 -21.14
N LEU A 317 -2.18 15.19 -21.68
CA LEU A 317 -0.85 14.67 -21.44
C LEU A 317 0.04 15.04 -22.62
N ALA A 318 1.22 15.60 -22.38
CA ALA A 318 2.23 15.76 -23.43
C ALA A 318 2.65 14.37 -23.95
N GLY A 319 2.37 14.09 -25.21
CA GLY A 319 2.71 12.82 -25.85
C GLY A 319 4.18 12.77 -26.27
N PRO A 320 4.79 11.58 -26.33
CA PRO A 320 6.18 11.40 -26.74
C PRO A 320 6.35 11.33 -28.26
N ALA A 321 5.25 11.21 -29.02
CA ALA A 321 5.29 10.71 -30.40
C ALA A 321 5.63 11.79 -31.43
N ALA A 322 5.36 13.06 -31.12
CA ALA A 322 5.78 14.22 -31.91
C ALA A 322 5.60 15.52 -31.10
N PRO A 323 6.38 16.57 -31.37
CA PRO A 323 6.08 17.91 -30.88
C PRO A 323 4.63 18.28 -31.23
N GLY A 324 3.80 18.56 -30.22
CA GLY A 324 2.38 18.89 -30.38
C GLY A 324 1.42 17.68 -30.39
N SER A 325 1.90 16.45 -30.21
CA SER A 325 1.01 15.32 -29.93
C SER A 325 0.56 15.35 -28.47
N HIS A 326 -0.74 15.32 -28.22
CA HIS A 326 -1.31 15.29 -26.87
C HIS A 326 -2.34 14.16 -26.76
N LEU A 327 -2.35 13.49 -25.61
CA LEU A 327 -3.44 12.59 -25.24
C LEU A 327 -4.47 13.40 -24.46
N GLU A 328 -5.72 13.41 -24.89
CA GLU A 328 -6.81 14.12 -24.21
C GLU A 328 -7.66 13.15 -23.38
N SER A 329 -8.11 13.60 -22.21
CA SER A 329 -9.12 12.91 -21.42
C SER A 329 -10.52 13.05 -22.04
N PRO A 330 -11.49 12.23 -21.62
CA PRO A 330 -12.90 12.57 -21.80
C PRO A 330 -13.22 13.96 -21.23
N VAL A 331 -14.19 14.65 -21.81
CA VAL A 331 -14.67 15.95 -21.33
C VAL A 331 -15.57 15.74 -20.12
N GLY A 332 -15.24 16.40 -19.01
CA GLY A 332 -16.10 16.51 -17.84
C GLY A 332 -16.84 17.84 -17.82
N SER A 333 -17.87 17.95 -16.98
CA SER A 333 -18.58 19.21 -16.75
C SER A 333 -19.00 19.36 -15.29
N PHE A 334 -19.08 20.59 -14.81
CA PHE A 334 -19.70 20.91 -13.53
C PHE A 334 -20.43 22.26 -13.60
N THR A 335 -21.43 22.43 -12.74
CA THR A 335 -22.15 23.71 -12.59
C THR A 335 -21.86 24.26 -11.20
N LEU A 336 -21.45 25.53 -11.13
CA LEU A 336 -21.28 26.18 -9.84
C LEU A 336 -22.63 26.56 -9.24
N PRO A 337 -22.79 26.47 -7.92
CA PRO A 337 -24.00 26.97 -7.27
C PRO A 337 -24.20 28.45 -7.58
N ALA A 338 -25.45 28.89 -7.71
CA ALA A 338 -25.75 30.31 -7.91
C ALA A 338 -25.37 31.12 -6.66
N ALA A 339 -24.96 32.38 -6.85
CA ALA A 339 -24.69 33.28 -5.74
C ALA A 339 -25.98 33.46 -4.92
N GLY A 340 -25.92 33.15 -3.61
CA GLY A 340 -27.03 33.38 -2.69
C GLY A 340 -27.99 32.19 -2.44
N THR A 341 -27.79 31.03 -3.06
CA THR A 341 -28.57 29.81 -2.74
C THR A 341 -27.93 28.95 -1.64
N GLY A 342 -27.22 29.59 -0.70
CA GLY A 342 -26.76 28.88 0.49
C GLY A 342 -27.96 28.28 1.23
N PRO A 343 -27.83 27.08 1.83
CA PRO A 343 -28.89 26.53 2.66
C PRO A 343 -29.18 27.57 3.75
N GLY A 344 -30.36 28.17 3.69
CA GLY A 344 -30.78 29.12 4.71
C GLY A 344 -30.70 28.43 6.07
N CYS A 345 -29.79 28.89 6.91
CA CYS A 345 -29.73 28.48 8.32
C CYS A 345 -31.00 28.96 9.04
#